data_AF-A0A074MVT0-F1
#
_entry.id   AF-A0A074MVT0-F1
#
_cell.length_a   1.000
_cell.length_b   1.000
_cell.length_c   1.000
_cell.angle_alpha   90.00
_cell.angle_beta   90.00
_cell.angle_gamma   90.00
#
_symmetry.space_group_name_H-M   'P 1'
#
loop_
_entity.id
_entity.type
_entity.pdbx_description
1 polymer ?
#
loop_
_entity_poly.entity_id
_entity_poly.type
_entity_poly.pdbx_seq_one_letter_code
_entity_poly.pdbx_strand_id
1 'polypeptide(L)'
;MTDMTLFAEQQVRADLAKLLLAAVEASGRARCNVARDAQIHKDALRRVLAGERSASLGEALRILAACGVAPHAHLLLFLVSGDDHAIAWLQSDLAQFFEVFSGELPSAMERVLGNQVHDVKPRWAKGTAHRVARLLSDHIDELERKDALLGDVFADAEGGHRG
;
A
#
# COMPACT_ATOMS: atom_id res chain seq x y z
N MET A 1 -11.88 30.50 11.26
CA MET A 1 -10.85 29.68 10.58
C MET A 1 -10.37 28.51 11.43
N THR A 2 -10.40 28.60 12.77
CA THR A 2 -10.05 27.52 13.72
C THR A 2 -11.04 26.35 13.74
N ASP A 3 -12.33 26.60 13.55
CA ASP A 3 -13.33 25.53 13.57
C ASP A 3 -13.18 24.56 12.40
N MET A 4 -12.98 25.07 11.17
CA MET A 4 -12.80 24.21 9.99
C MET A 4 -11.56 23.30 10.10
N THR A 5 -10.48 23.78 10.70
CA THR A 5 -9.27 22.97 10.92
C THR A 5 -9.47 21.91 12.00
N LEU A 6 -10.24 22.23 13.05
CA LEU A 6 -10.61 21.27 14.11
C LEU A 6 -11.54 20.17 13.58
N PHE A 7 -12.54 20.53 12.76
CA PHE A 7 -13.42 19.57 12.11
C PHE A 7 -12.64 18.66 11.14
N ALA A 8 -11.68 19.22 10.39
CA ALA A 8 -10.81 18.44 9.51
C ALA A 8 -9.93 17.46 10.31
N GLU A 9 -9.35 17.88 11.43
CA GLU A 9 -8.52 17.01 12.27
C GLU A 9 -9.34 15.88 12.92
N GLN A 10 -10.55 16.17 13.40
CA GLN A 10 -11.46 15.14 13.91
C GLN A 10 -11.85 14.13 12.84
N GLN A 11 -12.12 14.60 11.62
CA GLN A 11 -12.43 13.73 10.47
C GLN A 11 -11.24 12.82 10.14
N VAL A 12 -10.03 13.37 10.03
CA VAL A 12 -8.80 12.59 9.78
C VAL A 12 -8.58 11.52 10.86
N ARG A 13 -8.82 11.85 12.14
CA ARG A 13 -8.71 10.88 13.24
C ARG A 13 -9.75 9.77 13.11
N ALA A 14 -10.98 10.10 12.73
CA ALA A 14 -12.03 9.12 12.52
C ALA A 14 -11.72 8.20 11.33
N ASP A 15 -11.23 8.75 10.22
CA ASP A 15 -10.90 7.98 9.02
C ASP A 15 -9.66 7.09 9.25
N LEU A 16 -8.67 7.57 10.01
CA LEU A 16 -7.56 6.72 10.46
C LEU A 16 -8.05 5.57 11.34
N ALA A 17 -8.99 5.81 12.27
CA ALA A 17 -9.56 4.75 13.09
C ALA A 17 -10.30 3.71 12.24
N LYS A 18 -11.06 4.14 11.21
CA LYS A 18 -11.70 3.23 10.24
C LYS A 18 -10.69 2.38 9.49
N LEU A 19 -9.60 2.97 8.98
CA LEU A 19 -8.54 2.23 8.30
C LEU A 19 -7.92 1.18 9.23
N LEU A 20 -7.58 1.55 10.46
CA LEU A 20 -6.99 0.63 11.43
C LEU A 20 -7.95 -0.49 11.82
N LEU A 21 -9.24 -0.17 11.98
CA LEU A 21 -10.28 -1.17 12.24
C LEU A 21 -10.41 -2.15 11.07
N ALA A 22 -10.51 -1.64 9.84
CA ALA A 22 -10.59 -2.44 8.64
C ALA A 22 -9.37 -3.36 8.48
N ALA A 23 -8.16 -2.85 8.75
CA ALA A 23 -6.94 -3.67 8.72
C ALA A 23 -6.96 -4.81 9.74
N VAL A 24 -7.40 -4.51 10.97
CA VAL A 24 -7.53 -5.52 12.04
C VAL A 24 -8.55 -6.59 11.65
N GLU A 25 -9.69 -6.20 11.11
CA GLU A 25 -10.75 -7.12 10.67
C GLU A 25 -10.30 -7.98 9.48
N ALA A 26 -9.70 -7.35 8.46
CA ALA A 26 -9.19 -8.04 7.28
C ALA A 26 -8.05 -9.03 7.60
N SER A 27 -7.28 -8.80 8.67
CA SER A 27 -6.20 -9.70 9.08
C SER A 27 -6.69 -11.07 9.59
N GLY A 28 -7.97 -11.18 10.00
CA GLY A 28 -8.51 -12.37 10.66
C GLY A 28 -7.87 -12.70 12.02
N ARG A 29 -6.97 -11.86 12.54
CA ARG A 29 -6.24 -12.10 13.79
C ARG A 29 -7.07 -11.65 15.00
N ALA A 30 -6.94 -12.37 16.11
CA ALA A 30 -7.53 -11.94 17.37
C ALA A 30 -6.94 -10.58 17.82
N ARG A 31 -7.80 -9.63 18.22
CA ARG A 31 -7.39 -8.29 18.67
C ARG A 31 -6.34 -8.30 19.78
N CYS A 32 -6.32 -9.32 20.65
CA CYS A 32 -5.30 -9.48 21.67
C CYS A 32 -3.90 -9.84 21.10
N ASN A 33 -3.84 -10.55 19.98
CA ASN A 33 -2.59 -10.87 19.28
C ASN A 33 -2.08 -9.62 18.55
N VAL A 34 -2.97 -8.90 17.87
CA VAL A 34 -2.61 -7.62 17.23
C VAL A 34 -2.07 -6.63 18.27
N ALA A 35 -2.74 -6.47 19.41
CA ALA A 35 -2.29 -5.59 20.49
C ALA A 35 -0.89 -5.95 21.00
N ARG A 36 -0.64 -7.25 21.19
CA ARG A 36 0.65 -7.78 21.65
C ARG A 36 1.76 -7.47 20.66
N ASP A 37 1.56 -7.78 19.38
CA ASP A 37 2.56 -7.61 18.33
C ASP A 37 2.80 -6.12 18.02
N ALA A 38 1.75 -5.32 18.05
CA ALA A 38 1.85 -3.87 17.93
C ALA A 38 2.39 -3.19 19.20
N GLN A 39 2.67 -3.96 20.26
CA GLN A 39 3.14 -3.49 21.57
C GLN A 39 2.30 -2.30 22.09
N ILE A 40 0.99 -2.48 22.10
CA ILE A 40 -0.01 -1.54 22.61
C ILE A 40 -0.93 -2.26 23.60
N HIS A 41 -1.33 -1.57 24.67
CA HIS A 41 -2.25 -2.16 25.65
C HIS A 41 -3.61 -2.52 24.99
N LYS A 42 -4.23 -3.63 25.39
CA LYS A 42 -5.50 -4.10 24.78
C LYS A 42 -6.62 -3.05 24.82
N ASP A 43 -6.77 -2.36 25.95
CA ASP A 43 -7.76 -1.27 26.06
C ASP A 43 -7.39 -0.06 25.18
N ALA A 44 -6.10 0.27 25.10
CA ALA A 44 -5.62 1.34 24.24
C ALA A 44 -5.89 1.04 22.76
N LEU A 45 -5.67 -0.20 22.30
CA LEU A 45 -6.06 -0.64 20.96
C LEU A 45 -7.57 -0.51 20.76
N ARG A 46 -8.38 -1.03 21.69
CA ARG A 46 -9.85 -0.96 21.60
C ARG A 46 -10.33 0.48 21.38
N ARG A 47 -9.83 1.42 22.18
CA ARG A 47 -10.19 2.85 22.09
C ARG A 47 -9.70 3.50 20.80
N VAL A 48 -8.54 3.10 20.29
CA VAL A 48 -8.03 3.55 18.98
C VAL A 48 -8.95 3.10 17.85
N LEU A 49 -9.29 1.81 17.81
CA LEU A 49 -10.15 1.24 16.77
C LEU A 49 -11.58 1.79 16.82
N ALA A 50 -12.05 2.23 18.01
CA ALA A 50 -13.34 2.88 18.18
C ALA A 50 -13.31 4.39 17.86
N GLY A 51 -12.15 4.98 17.55
CA GLY A 51 -12.01 6.42 17.36
C GLY A 51 -12.08 7.25 18.65
N GLU A 52 -12.21 6.61 19.81
CA GLU A 52 -12.26 7.23 21.15
C GLU A 52 -10.89 7.75 21.63
N ARG A 53 -9.81 7.28 20.99
CA ARG A 53 -8.44 7.70 21.23
C ARG A 53 -7.70 7.83 19.90
N SER A 54 -6.99 8.94 19.73
CA SER A 54 -6.11 9.10 18.57
C SER A 54 -4.87 8.21 18.69
N ALA A 55 -4.57 7.45 17.64
CA ALA A 55 -3.31 6.73 17.51
C ALA A 55 -2.19 7.72 17.18
N SER A 56 -1.03 7.54 17.80
CA SER A 56 0.21 8.10 17.26
C SER A 56 0.59 7.45 15.93
N LEU A 57 1.41 8.12 15.12
CA LEU A 57 1.93 7.55 13.87
C LEU A 57 2.64 6.20 14.10
N GLY A 58 3.43 6.09 15.17
CA GLY A 58 4.12 4.85 15.55
C GLY A 58 3.17 3.74 16.03
N GLU A 59 2.03 4.08 16.65
CA GLU A 59 0.98 3.08 16.93
C GLU A 59 0.28 2.64 15.65
N ALA A 60 -0.07 3.55 14.76
CA ALA A 60 -0.71 3.22 13.49
C ALA A 60 0.17 2.28 12.65
N LEU A 61 1.45 2.61 12.47
CA LEU A 61 2.42 1.76 11.76
C LEU A 61 2.52 0.36 12.37
N ARG A 62 2.66 0.26 13.70
CA ARG A 62 2.77 -1.03 14.38
C ARG A 62 1.48 -1.84 14.32
N ILE A 63 0.31 -1.20 14.39
CA ILE A 63 -0.99 -1.87 14.23
C ILE A 63 -1.11 -2.43 12.82
N LEU A 64 -0.82 -1.63 11.78
CA LEU A 64 -0.83 -2.08 10.39
C LEU A 64 0.16 -3.24 10.16
N ALA A 65 1.39 -3.13 10.66
CA ALA A 65 2.38 -4.20 10.57
C ALA A 65 1.90 -5.48 11.27
N ALA A 66 1.30 -5.36 12.46
CA ALA A 66 0.69 -6.48 13.16
C ALA A 66 -0.52 -7.07 12.43
N CYS A 67 -1.13 -6.36 11.49
CA CYS A 67 -2.18 -6.92 10.63
C CYS A 67 -1.64 -7.66 9.40
N GLY A 68 -0.31 -7.71 9.23
CA GLY A 68 0.33 -8.33 8.07
C GLY A 68 0.22 -7.51 6.79
N VAL A 69 -0.08 -6.20 6.89
CA VAL A 69 -0.15 -5.30 5.73
C VAL A 69 1.07 -4.41 5.63
N ALA A 70 1.34 -3.88 4.43
CA ALA A 70 2.39 -2.92 4.13
C ALA A 70 2.10 -1.56 4.80
N PRO A 71 2.73 -1.22 5.95
CA PRO A 71 2.27 -0.11 6.80
C PRO A 71 2.46 1.26 6.16
N HIS A 72 3.57 1.44 5.44
CA HIS A 72 3.91 2.74 4.84
C HIS A 72 3.06 2.99 3.61
N ALA A 73 2.80 1.96 2.80
CA ALA A 73 1.87 2.06 1.67
C ALA A 73 0.47 2.52 2.12
N HIS A 74 -0.10 1.89 3.15
CA HIS A 74 -1.44 2.23 3.62
C HIS A 74 -1.54 3.63 4.22
N LEU A 75 -0.50 4.10 4.92
CA LEU A 75 -0.46 5.48 5.39
C LEU A 75 -0.30 6.48 4.24
N LEU A 76 0.51 6.17 3.22
CA LEU A 76 0.65 7.04 2.06
C LEU A 76 -0.67 7.14 1.27
N LEU A 77 -1.34 6.00 1.03
CA LEU A 77 -2.66 5.95 0.41
C LEU A 77 -3.68 6.75 1.22
N PHE A 78 -3.69 6.58 2.53
CA PHE A 78 -4.56 7.35 3.43
C PHE A 78 -4.33 8.86 3.32
N LEU A 79 -3.07 9.30 3.36
CA LEU A 79 -2.72 10.72 3.33
C LEU A 79 -2.98 11.38 1.96
N VAL A 80 -2.81 10.63 0.86
CA VAL A 80 -2.85 11.18 -0.51
C VAL A 80 -4.19 10.93 -1.20
N SER A 81 -4.89 9.84 -0.86
CA SER A 81 -6.09 9.35 -1.56
C SER A 81 -7.29 9.09 -0.65
N GLY A 82 -7.16 9.28 0.65
CA GLY A 82 -8.22 9.02 1.63
C GLY A 82 -8.33 7.56 2.05
N ASP A 83 -9.31 7.26 2.90
CA ASP A 83 -9.54 5.93 3.46
C ASP A 83 -10.03 4.91 2.42
N ASP A 84 -10.81 5.31 1.42
CA ASP A 84 -11.34 4.40 0.39
C ASP A 84 -10.25 3.58 -0.32
N HIS A 85 -9.18 4.23 -0.80
CA HIS A 85 -8.08 3.54 -1.48
C HIS A 85 -7.19 2.75 -0.51
N ALA A 86 -6.99 3.28 0.70
CA ALA A 86 -6.20 2.60 1.72
C ALA A 86 -6.90 1.30 2.17
N ILE A 87 -8.22 1.30 2.30
CA ILE A 87 -9.01 0.11 2.68
C ILE A 87 -9.11 -0.87 1.51
N ALA A 88 -9.31 -0.38 0.28
CA ALA A 88 -9.48 -1.23 -0.90
C ALA A 88 -8.27 -2.15 -1.18
N TRP A 89 -7.06 -1.73 -0.78
CA TRP A 89 -5.83 -2.49 -1.03
C TRP A 89 -5.39 -3.35 0.15
N LEU A 90 -6.19 -3.43 1.22
CA LEU A 90 -5.94 -4.35 2.33
C LEU A 90 -5.84 -5.79 1.83
N GLN A 91 -4.86 -6.53 2.34
CA GLN A 91 -4.60 -7.93 1.98
C GLN A 91 -4.32 -8.15 0.47
N SER A 92 -3.87 -7.12 -0.25
CA SER A 92 -3.44 -7.23 -1.64
C SER A 92 -1.92 -7.15 -1.78
N ASP A 93 -1.36 -7.90 -2.74
CA ASP A 93 0.05 -7.78 -3.13
C ASP A 93 0.36 -6.41 -3.74
N LEU A 94 -0.66 -5.70 -4.25
CA LEU A 94 -0.54 -4.35 -4.79
C LEU A 94 -0.05 -3.36 -3.73
N ALA A 95 -0.46 -3.49 -2.47
CA ALA A 95 0.04 -2.65 -1.39
C ALA A 95 1.53 -2.90 -1.09
N GLN A 96 1.98 -4.15 -1.16
CA GLN A 96 3.40 -4.49 -0.98
C GLN A 96 4.24 -3.95 -2.14
N PHE A 97 3.78 -4.15 -3.37
CA PHE A 97 4.37 -3.55 -4.56
C PHE A 97 4.48 -2.03 -4.42
N PHE A 98 3.41 -1.37 -3.98
CA PHE A 98 3.36 0.09 -3.84
C PHE A 98 4.32 0.61 -2.76
N GLU A 99 4.51 -0.12 -1.65
CA GLU A 99 5.49 0.24 -0.61
C GLU A 99 6.91 0.25 -1.16
N VAL A 100 7.31 -0.82 -1.85
CA VAL A 100 8.63 -0.91 -2.46
C VAL A 100 8.80 0.13 -3.57
N PHE A 101 7.81 0.24 -4.46
CA PHE A 101 7.82 1.22 -5.55
C PHE A 101 8.01 2.65 -5.04
N SER A 102 7.23 3.05 -4.03
CA SER A 102 7.30 4.40 -3.47
C SER A 102 8.63 4.69 -2.76
N GLY A 103 9.22 3.67 -2.13
CA GLY A 103 10.54 3.77 -1.49
C GLY A 103 11.69 3.90 -2.50
N GLU A 104 11.63 3.17 -3.61
CA GLU A 104 12.68 3.15 -4.64
C GLU A 104 12.59 4.30 -5.64
N LEU A 105 11.37 4.82 -5.90
CA LEU A 105 11.12 5.80 -6.94
C LEU A 105 11.99 7.07 -6.81
N PRO A 106 12.18 7.70 -5.63
CA PRO A 106 13.04 8.88 -5.50
C PRO A 106 14.47 8.62 -5.97
N SER A 107 15.09 7.53 -5.51
CA SER A 107 16.46 7.16 -5.90
C SER A 107 16.55 6.78 -7.37
N ALA A 108 15.53 6.13 -7.93
CA ALA A 108 15.46 5.85 -9.36
C ALA A 108 15.35 7.14 -10.19
N MET A 109 14.56 8.12 -9.75
CA MET A 109 14.42 9.42 -10.40
C MET A 109 15.74 10.19 -10.40
N GLU A 110 16.42 10.28 -9.26
CA GLU A 110 17.73 10.95 -9.16
C GLU A 110 18.76 10.31 -10.09
N ARG A 111 18.80 8.97 -10.13
CA ARG A 111 19.75 8.22 -10.96
C ARG A 111 19.48 8.38 -12.46
N VAL A 112 18.22 8.31 -12.87
CA VAL A 112 17.84 8.32 -14.29
C VAL A 112 17.77 9.73 -14.87
N LEU A 113 17.23 10.68 -14.11
CA LEU A 113 17.08 12.07 -14.57
C LEU A 113 18.35 12.89 -14.36
N GLY A 114 19.18 12.53 -13.37
CA GLY A 114 20.34 13.32 -12.97
C GLY A 114 19.97 14.79 -12.74
N ASN A 115 20.66 15.70 -13.42
CA ASN A 115 20.42 17.14 -13.30
C ASN A 115 19.02 17.57 -13.77
N GLN A 116 18.34 16.78 -14.62
CA GLN A 116 16.99 17.09 -15.10
C GLN A 116 15.91 16.90 -14.03
N VAL A 117 16.23 16.34 -12.86
CA VAL A 117 15.26 16.19 -11.76
C VAL A 117 14.64 17.52 -11.36
N HIS A 118 15.41 18.62 -11.45
CA HIS A 118 14.95 19.98 -11.15
C HIS A 118 14.01 20.57 -12.22
N ASP A 119 13.95 19.95 -13.40
CA ASP A 119 13.07 20.39 -14.49
C ASP A 119 11.68 19.77 -14.40
N VAL A 120 11.48 18.74 -13.57
CA VAL A 120 10.18 18.08 -13.35
C VAL A 120 9.15 19.09 -12.87
N LYS A 121 8.02 19.18 -13.59
CA LYS A 121 6.93 20.14 -13.26
C LYS A 121 5.75 19.44 -12.59
N PRO A 122 5.17 19.99 -11.50
CA PRO A 122 4.03 19.38 -10.80
C PRO A 122 2.84 19.06 -11.70
N ARG A 123 2.56 19.90 -12.71
CA ARG A 123 1.46 19.70 -13.68
C ARG A 123 1.58 18.40 -14.49
N TRP A 124 2.75 17.76 -14.53
CA TRP A 124 2.96 16.50 -15.24
C TRP A 124 2.53 15.29 -14.41
N ALA A 125 2.39 15.42 -13.09
CA ALA A 125 2.19 14.28 -12.17
C ALA A 125 1.06 13.35 -12.61
N LYS A 126 -0.13 13.90 -12.93
CA LYS A 126 -1.27 13.10 -13.40
C LYS A 126 -0.93 12.34 -14.69
N GLY A 127 -0.35 13.03 -15.68
CA GLY A 127 0.01 12.41 -16.95
C GLY A 127 1.09 11.33 -16.80
N THR A 128 2.07 11.57 -15.93
CA THR A 128 3.14 10.61 -15.63
C THR A 128 2.59 9.38 -14.91
N ALA A 129 1.69 9.54 -13.94
CA ALA A 129 1.04 8.41 -13.27
C ALA A 129 0.31 7.48 -14.26
N HIS A 130 -0.42 8.04 -15.24
CA HIS A 130 -1.06 7.24 -16.29
C HIS A 130 -0.06 6.58 -17.25
N ARG A 131 1.13 7.16 -17.45
CA ARG A 131 2.20 6.49 -18.22
C ARG A 131 2.80 5.33 -17.44
N VAL A 132 3.07 5.51 -16.15
CA VAL A 132 3.55 4.43 -15.28
C VAL A 132 2.54 3.28 -15.23
N ALA A 133 1.25 3.57 -15.09
CA ALA A 133 0.20 2.54 -15.12
C ALA A 133 0.18 1.76 -16.45
N ARG A 134 0.34 2.44 -17.59
CA ARG A 134 0.44 1.77 -18.90
C ARG A 134 1.70 0.92 -19.03
N LEU A 135 2.86 1.43 -18.59
CA LEU A 135 4.10 0.67 -18.58
C LEU A 135 3.99 -0.61 -17.73
N LEU A 136 3.28 -0.55 -16.59
CA LEU A 136 3.01 -1.73 -15.77
C LEU A 136 2.10 -2.73 -16.49
N SER A 137 1.04 -2.26 -17.16
CA SER A 137 0.17 -3.11 -17.96
C SER A 137 0.94 -3.82 -19.08
N ASP A 138 1.71 -3.06 -19.86
CA ASP A 138 2.52 -3.60 -20.96
C ASP A 138 3.52 -4.65 -20.46
N HIS A 139 4.09 -4.42 -19.26
CA HIS A 139 5.03 -5.34 -18.64
C HIS A 139 4.36 -6.64 -18.17
N ILE A 140 3.16 -6.57 -17.59
CA ILE A 140 2.38 -7.76 -17.22
C ILE A 140 2.07 -8.59 -18.47
N ASP A 141 1.57 -7.96 -19.54
CA ASP A 141 1.28 -8.63 -20.82
C ASP A 141 2.53 -9.26 -21.45
N GLU A 142 3.71 -8.65 -21.26
CA GLU A 142 4.98 -9.21 -21.69
C GLU A 142 5.40 -10.43 -20.86
N LEU A 143 5.24 -10.39 -19.54
CA LEU A 143 5.54 -11.51 -18.65
C LEU A 143 4.63 -12.70 -18.93
N GLU A 144 3.32 -12.48 -19.07
CA GLU A 144 2.36 -13.53 -19.37
C GLU A 144 2.66 -14.22 -20.71
N ARG A 145 3.05 -13.45 -21.74
CA ARG A 145 3.47 -14.02 -23.03
C ARG A 145 4.74 -14.86 -22.91
N LYS A 146 5.71 -14.43 -22.11
CA LYS A 146 6.96 -15.19 -21.88
C LYS A 146 6.69 -16.48 -21.12
N ASP A 147 5.82 -16.43 -20.11
CA ASP A 147 5.44 -17.62 -19.34
C ASP A 147 4.72 -18.65 -20.21
N ALA A 148 3.84 -18.22 -21.10
CA ALA A 148 3.20 -19.10 -22.08
C ALA A 148 4.22 -19.80 -22.99
N LEU A 149 5.18 -19.05 -23.53
CA LEU A 149 6.24 -19.61 -24.39
C LEU A 149 7.14 -20.60 -23.64
N LEU A 150 7.46 -20.34 -22.38
CA LEU A 150 8.25 -21.26 -21.57
C LEU A 150 7.44 -22.53 -21.25
N GLY A 151 6.16 -22.38 -20.89
CA GLY A 151 5.25 -23.51 -20.66
C GLY A 151 5.14 -24.45 -21.88
N ASP A 152 5.00 -23.88 -23.08
CA ASP A 152 4.92 -24.64 -24.33
C ASP A 152 6.23 -25.40 -24.64
N VAL A 153 7.40 -24.78 -24.40
CA VAL A 153 8.70 -25.45 -24.60
C VAL A 153 8.88 -26.66 -23.68
N PHE A 154 8.38 -26.61 -22.44
CA PHE A 154 8.43 -27.76 -21.53
C PHE A 154 7.36 -28.82 -21.86
N ALA A 155 6.19 -28.42 -22.37
CA ALA A 155 5.16 -29.36 -22.83
C ALA A 155 5.61 -30.14 -24.08
N ASP A 156 6.26 -29.48 -25.04
CA ASP A 156 6.80 -30.12 -26.25
C ASP A 156 7.98 -31.07 -25.93
N ALA A 157 8.76 -30.78 -24.88
CA ALA A 157 9.86 -31.64 -24.44
C ALA A 157 9.38 -32.97 -23.82
N GLU A 158 8.21 -33.00 -23.16
CA GLU A 158 7.63 -34.23 -22.59
C GLU A 158 6.87 -35.08 -23.63
N GLY A 159 6.43 -34.49 -24.74
CA GLY A 159 5.74 -35.18 -25.84
C GLY A 159 6.64 -35.94 -26.83
N GLY A 160 7.97 -35.71 -26.80
CA GLY A 160 8.92 -36.18 -27.81
C GLY A 160 9.52 -37.57 -27.64
N HIS A 161 9.13 -38.36 -26.63
CA HIS A 161 9.77 -39.66 -26.31
C HIS A 161 8.85 -40.88 -26.44
N ARG A 162 8.09 -40.97 -27.55
CA ARG A 162 7.49 -42.23 -28.03
C ARG A 162 7.47 -42.26 -29.56
N GLY A 163 8.56 -42.78 -30.14
CA GLY A 163 8.68 -43.15 -31.56
C GLY A 163 9.65 -44.29 -31.70
#